data_AF-A0A3D5NNH7-F1
#
_entry.id   AF-A0A3D5NNH7-F1
#
_cell.length_a   1.000
_cell.length_b   1.000
_cell.length_c   1.000
_cell.angle_alpha   90.00
_cell.angle_beta   90.00
_cell.angle_gamma   90.00
#
_symmetry.space_group_name_H-M   'P 1'
#
loop_
_entity.id
_entity.type
_entity.pdbx_description
1 polymer ?
#
loop_
_entity_poly.entity_id
_entity_poly.type
_entity_poly.pdbx_seq_one_letter_code
_entity_poly.pdbx_strand_id
1 'polypeptide(L)'
;MPDIKIPIVYSTSHEVVPRIVFGILVILAIIMFIQYVLKTRKEKGKLFSFEGRHFFEKDYDKVKLFGSAILLLLYIVILKPLGFIFASILIMSLFNILYSAKFGKKDMVLSIGISAIETMTVWFIFGYLFEITLP
;
A
#
# COMPACT_ATOMS: atom_id res chain seq x y z
N MET A 1 -19.95 37.99 20.86
CA MET A 1 -18.93 36.93 20.72
C MET A 1 -18.09 37.32 19.51
N PRO A 2 -16.76 37.45 19.61
CA PRO A 2 -15.96 37.80 18.45
C PRO A 2 -15.92 36.61 17.48
N ASP A 3 -16.42 36.82 16.27
CA ASP A 3 -16.32 35.87 15.15
C ASP A 3 -14.85 35.73 14.76
N ILE A 4 -14.18 34.68 15.25
CA ILE A 4 -12.85 34.29 14.81
C ILE A 4 -13.00 33.71 13.40
N LYS A 5 -12.92 34.58 12.39
CA LYS A 5 -12.84 34.19 10.98
C LYS A 5 -11.43 33.63 10.73
N ILE A 6 -11.28 32.32 10.84
CA ILE A 6 -10.05 31.64 10.42
C ILE A 6 -10.00 31.74 8.89
N PRO A 7 -9.00 32.41 8.29
CA PRO A 7 -8.87 32.46 6.85
C PRO A 7 -8.46 31.07 6.35
N ILE A 8 -9.44 30.28 5.92
CA ILE A 8 -9.17 28.99 5.26
C ILE A 8 -8.65 29.29 3.86
N VAL A 9 -7.34 29.21 3.69
CA VAL A 9 -6.70 29.36 2.39
C VAL A 9 -6.82 28.01 1.66
N TYR A 10 -7.87 27.87 0.84
CA TYR A 10 -8.19 26.64 0.10
C TYR A 10 -7.02 26.07 -0.73
N SER A 11 -6.06 26.92 -1.15
CA SER A 11 -4.87 26.46 -1.87
C SER A 11 -3.94 25.59 -1.02
N THR A 12 -4.02 25.64 0.32
CA THR A 12 -3.18 24.83 1.23
C THR A 12 -3.87 23.56 1.73
N SER A 13 -5.16 23.37 1.43
CA SER A 13 -5.96 22.24 1.94
C SER A 13 -5.41 20.88 1.51
N HIS A 14 -4.79 20.79 0.33
CA HIS A 14 -4.18 19.56 -0.18
C HIS A 14 -2.92 19.11 0.60
N GLU A 15 -2.28 20.01 1.36
CA GLU A 15 -1.10 19.69 2.18
C GLU A 15 -1.46 19.17 3.57
N VAL A 16 -2.70 19.40 4.02
CA VAL A 16 -3.15 19.08 5.38
C VAL A 16 -3.10 17.57 5.62
N VAL A 17 -3.65 16.77 4.69
CA VAL A 17 -3.68 15.30 4.81
C VAL A 17 -2.26 14.72 4.82
N PRO A 18 -1.34 15.04 3.88
CA PRO A 18 0.05 14.61 3.94
C PRO A 18 0.74 14.95 5.27
N ARG A 19 0.53 16.17 5.79
CA ARG A 19 1.17 16.63 7.02
C ARG A 19 0.67 15.87 8.26
N ILE A 20 -0.62 15.58 8.33
CA ILE A 20 -1.21 14.77 9.41
C ILE A 20 -0.70 13.34 9.34
N VAL A 21 -0.74 12.70 8.16
CA VAL A 21 -0.26 11.32 7.97
C VAL A 21 1.22 11.22 8.34
N PHE A 22 2.05 12.18 7.93
CA PHE A 22 3.45 12.24 8.31
C PHE A 22 3.64 12.33 9.84
N GLY A 23 2.85 13.19 10.51
CA GLY A 23 2.86 13.29 11.97
C GLY A 23 2.55 11.96 12.66
N ILE A 24 1.51 11.25 12.19
CA ILE A 24 1.15 9.91 12.72
C ILE A 24 2.30 8.92 12.52
N LEU A 25 2.92 8.90 11.33
CA LEU A 25 4.04 8.01 11.03
C LEU A 25 5.24 8.27 11.94
N VAL A 26 5.58 9.54 12.20
CA VAL A 26 6.67 9.92 13.11
C VAL A 26 6.38 9.45 14.53
N ILE A 27 5.15 9.62 15.02
CA ILE A 27 4.75 9.15 16.35
C ILE A 27 4.90 7.63 16.46
N LEU A 28 4.42 6.88 15.46
CA LEU A 28 4.56 5.42 15.42
C LEU A 28 6.03 5.00 15.39
N ALA A 29 6.86 5.67 14.59
CA ALA A 29 8.30 5.40 14.54
C ALA A 29 8.98 5.62 15.90
N ILE A 30 8.63 6.70 16.61
CA ILE A 30 9.14 6.98 17.95
C ILE A 30 8.69 5.89 18.94
N ILE A 31 7.43 5.48 18.90
CA ILE A 31 6.91 4.41 19.76
C ILE A 31 7.68 3.10 19.53
N MET A 32 7.86 2.70 18.27
CA MET A 32 8.63 1.50 17.91
C MET A 32 10.08 1.61 18.40
N PHE A 33 10.70 2.78 18.25
CA PHE A 33 12.06 3.02 18.69
C PHE A 33 12.18 2.90 20.22
N ILE A 34 11.26 3.48 20.99
CA ILE A 34 11.24 3.36 22.45
C ILE A 34 11.06 1.90 22.88
N GLN A 35 10.10 1.19 22.27
CA GLN A 35 9.88 -0.23 22.56
C GLN A 35 11.14 -1.07 22.27
N TYR A 36 11.82 -0.79 21.16
CA TYR A 36 13.08 -1.44 20.80
C TYR A 36 14.16 -1.18 21.86
N VAL A 37 14.38 0.08 22.23
CA VAL A 37 15.38 0.47 23.25
C VAL A 37 15.07 -0.20 24.60
N LEU A 38 13.81 -0.21 25.04
CA LEU A 38 13.41 -0.84 26.29
C LEU A 38 13.61 -2.36 26.26
N LYS A 39 13.26 -3.01 25.15
CA LYS A 39 13.46 -4.45 24.96
C LYS A 39 14.95 -4.82 25.00
N THR A 40 15.78 -4.10 24.25
CA THR A 40 17.22 -4.34 24.21
C THR A 40 17.91 -4.06 25.55
N ARG A 41 17.46 -3.03 26.30
CA ARG A 41 17.94 -2.77 27.66
C ARG A 41 17.58 -3.88 28.63
N LYS A 42 16.36 -4.43 28.57
CA LYS A 42 15.93 -5.58 29.39
C LYS A 42 16.77 -6.83 29.09
N GLU A 43 17.10 -7.06 27.83
CA GLU A 43 17.85 -8.22 27.35
C GLU A 43 19.39 -8.05 27.50
N LYS A 44 19.89 -6.93 28.06
CA LYS A 44 21.32 -6.55 28.10
C LYS A 44 22.04 -6.64 26.73
N GLY A 45 21.27 -6.57 25.65
CA GLY A 45 21.78 -6.66 24.28
C GLY A 45 22.41 -5.34 23.83
N LYS A 46 23.24 -5.40 22.77
CA LYS A 46 23.73 -4.19 22.09
C LYS A 46 22.60 -3.57 21.28
N LEU A 47 22.36 -2.26 21.45
CA LEU A 47 21.37 -1.44 20.74
C LEU A 47 21.48 -1.49 19.21
N PHE A 48 22.65 -1.83 18.67
CA PHE A 48 22.91 -1.95 17.24
C PHE A 48 23.63 -3.26 16.91
N SER A 49 23.24 -4.38 17.52
CA SER A 49 23.73 -5.68 17.06
C SER A 49 23.13 -5.98 15.68
N PHE A 50 23.94 -5.93 14.63
CA PHE A 50 23.60 -6.38 13.29
C PHE A 50 23.97 -7.86 13.06
N GLU A 51 24.60 -8.50 14.05
CA GLU A 51 24.99 -9.91 13.98
C GLU A 51 23.75 -10.80 13.94
N GLY A 52 23.58 -11.54 12.83
CA GLY A 52 22.47 -12.46 12.59
C GLY A 52 21.21 -11.84 11.99
N ARG A 53 21.19 -10.55 11.66
CA ARG A 53 20.04 -9.94 10.96
C ARG A 53 20.12 -10.22 9.47
N HIS A 54 19.42 -11.25 9.02
CA HIS A 54 19.15 -11.44 7.60
C HIS A 54 17.99 -10.51 7.19
N PHE A 55 18.18 -9.71 6.14
CA PHE A 55 17.13 -8.84 5.59
C PHE A 55 15.97 -9.66 5.01
N PHE A 56 16.25 -10.88 4.57
CA PHE A 56 15.26 -11.86 4.13
C PHE A 56 15.29 -13.08 5.06
N GLU A 57 14.12 -13.59 5.40
CA GLU A 57 13.97 -14.87 6.09
C GLU A 57 14.59 -16.00 5.25
N LYS A 58 15.16 -17.03 5.89
CA LYS A 58 15.91 -18.09 5.17
C LYS A 58 15.08 -18.81 4.09
N ASP A 59 13.77 -18.95 4.30
CA ASP A 59 12.82 -19.59 3.40
C ASP A 59 11.79 -18.60 2.82
N TYR A 60 12.24 -17.40 2.43
CA TYR A 60 11.33 -16.40 1.84
C TYR A 60 10.83 -16.83 0.46
N ASP A 61 9.55 -16.53 0.18
CA ASP A 61 8.89 -16.84 -1.09
C ASP A 61 9.37 -15.88 -2.20
N LYS A 62 10.45 -16.29 -2.88
CA LYS A 62 11.05 -15.57 -4.00
C LYS A 62 10.06 -15.30 -5.11
N VAL A 63 9.14 -16.23 -5.37
CA VAL A 63 8.17 -16.11 -6.47
C VAL A 63 7.19 -14.99 -6.17
N LYS A 64 6.67 -14.90 -4.94
CA LYS A 64 5.81 -13.79 -4.54
C LYS A 64 6.56 -12.47 -4.52
N LEU A 65 7.79 -12.46 -4.01
CA LEU A 65 8.57 -11.23 -3.91
C LEU A 65 8.91 -10.63 -5.29
N PHE A 66 9.55 -11.42 -6.14
CA PHE A 66 9.92 -10.96 -7.47
C PHE A 66 8.71 -10.88 -8.40
N GLY A 67 7.74 -11.78 -8.27
CA GLY A 67 6.49 -11.75 -9.00
C GLY A 67 5.75 -10.43 -8.78
N SER A 68 5.59 -10.01 -7.53
CA SER A 68 4.93 -8.74 -7.20
C SER A 68 5.68 -7.53 -7.74
N ALA A 69 7.02 -7.52 -7.68
CA ALA A 69 7.82 -6.45 -8.26
C ALA A 69 7.64 -6.36 -9.78
N ILE A 70 7.66 -7.50 -10.47
CA ILE A 70 7.45 -7.57 -11.93
C ILE A 70 6.03 -7.15 -12.29
N LEU A 71 5.01 -7.63 -11.58
CA LEU A 71 3.62 -7.27 -11.79
C LEU A 71 3.36 -5.77 -11.62
N LEU A 72 4.01 -5.13 -10.65
CA LEU A 72 3.92 -3.69 -10.45
C LEU A 72 4.54 -2.90 -11.61
N LEU A 73 5.72 -3.31 -12.08
CA LEU A 73 6.33 -2.68 -13.26
C LEU A 73 5.48 -2.89 -14.51
N LEU A 74 4.95 -4.10 -14.68
CA LEU A 74 4.08 -4.45 -15.80
C LEU A 74 2.81 -3.62 -15.81
N TYR A 75 2.21 -3.35 -14.64
CA TYR A 75 1.04 -2.48 -14.52
C TYR A 75 1.31 -1.09 -15.10
N ILE A 76 2.44 -0.46 -14.74
CA ILE A 76 2.79 0.88 -15.22
C ILE A 76 2.91 0.90 -16.75
N VAL A 77 3.52 -0.13 -17.33
CA VAL A 77 3.70 -0.25 -18.78
C VAL A 77 2.36 -0.45 -19.50
N ILE A 78 1.49 -1.30 -18.96
CA ILE A 78 0.20 -1.66 -19.57
C ILE A 78 -0.88 -0.60 -19.35
N LEU A 79 -0.75 0.25 -18.32
CA LEU A 79 -1.71 1.29 -18.00
C LEU A 79 -1.93 2.25 -19.19
N LYS A 80 -0.85 2.65 -19.86
CA LYS A 80 -0.90 3.60 -20.98
C LYS A 80 -1.69 3.09 -22.20
N PRO A 81 -1.48 1.85 -22.71
CA PRO A 81 -2.24 1.34 -23.84
C PRO A 81 -3.64 0.80 -23.49
N LEU A 82 -3.85 0.23 -22.30
CA LEU A 82 -5.12 -0.43 -21.95
C LEU A 82 -6.08 0.44 -21.12
N GLY A 83 -5.61 1.53 -20.52
CA GLY A 83 -6.38 2.35 -19.59
C GLY A 83 -6.56 1.70 -18.22
N PHE A 84 -6.96 2.49 -17.23
CA PHE A 84 -7.04 2.09 -15.83
C PHE A 84 -7.88 0.84 -15.59
N ILE A 85 -9.09 0.78 -16.16
CA ILE A 85 -10.04 -0.29 -15.85
C ILE A 85 -9.50 -1.66 -16.31
N PHE A 86 -9.12 -1.78 -17.58
CA PHE A 86 -8.68 -3.06 -18.12
C PHE A 86 -7.31 -3.48 -17.58
N ALA A 87 -6.38 -2.53 -17.43
CA ALA A 87 -5.07 -2.80 -16.83
C ALA A 87 -5.20 -3.26 -15.37
N SER A 88 -6.07 -2.62 -14.58
CA SER A 88 -6.28 -2.97 -13.17
C SER A 88 -6.94 -4.32 -13.00
N ILE A 89 -7.98 -4.64 -13.77
CA ILE A 89 -8.63 -5.96 -13.71
C ILE A 89 -7.61 -7.06 -14.02
N LEU A 90 -6.82 -6.88 -15.08
CA LEU A 90 -5.80 -7.85 -15.48
C LEU A 90 -4.75 -8.03 -14.37
N ILE A 91 -4.10 -6.95 -13.95
CA ILE A 91 -2.98 -7.03 -13.00
C ILE A 91 -3.46 -7.42 -11.60
N MET A 92 -4.59 -6.90 -11.11
CA MET A 92 -5.14 -7.29 -9.82
C MET A 92 -5.58 -8.76 -9.83
N SER A 93 -6.12 -9.27 -10.93
CA SER A 93 -6.40 -10.70 -11.06
C SER A 93 -5.12 -11.53 -10.94
N LEU A 94 -4.04 -11.13 -11.63
CA LEU A 94 -2.75 -11.83 -11.54
C LEU A 94 -2.14 -11.73 -10.14
N PHE A 95 -2.26 -10.58 -9.46
CA PHE A 95 -1.85 -10.44 -8.06
C PHE A 95 -2.65 -11.37 -7.15
N ASN A 96 -3.97 -11.40 -7.28
CA ASN A 96 -4.83 -12.29 -6.50
C ASN A 96 -4.46 -13.77 -6.72
N ILE A 97 -4.13 -14.15 -7.95
CA ILE A 97 -3.65 -15.50 -8.28
C ILE A 97 -2.26 -15.78 -7.69
N LEU A 98 -1.32 -14.83 -7.79
CA LEU A 98 0.04 -14.95 -7.25
C LEU A 98 0.03 -15.17 -5.73
N TYR A 99 -0.90 -14.50 -5.03
CA TYR A 99 -1.07 -14.62 -3.59
C TYR A 99 -2.06 -15.72 -3.18
N SER A 100 -2.75 -16.36 -4.11
CA SER A 100 -3.65 -17.46 -3.81
C SER A 100 -2.88 -18.68 -3.30
N ALA A 101 -3.41 -19.33 -2.26
CA ALA A 101 -2.88 -20.59 -1.76
C ALA A 101 -3.24 -21.80 -2.64
N LYS A 102 -4.22 -21.66 -3.55
CA LYS A 102 -4.74 -22.75 -4.39
C LYS A 102 -4.91 -22.28 -5.84
N PHE A 103 -4.45 -23.11 -6.77
CA PHE A 103 -4.59 -22.88 -8.22
C PHE A 103 -5.77 -23.66 -8.80
N GLY A 104 -6.93 -23.60 -8.14
CA GLY A 104 -8.16 -24.19 -8.63
C GLY A 104 -8.85 -23.29 -9.67
N LYS A 105 -9.55 -23.89 -10.65
CA LYS A 105 -10.34 -23.14 -11.64
C LYS A 105 -11.37 -22.21 -10.98
N LYS A 106 -11.98 -22.66 -9.87
CA LYS A 106 -12.94 -21.86 -9.09
C LYS A 106 -12.27 -20.66 -8.42
N ASP A 107 -11.06 -20.84 -7.90
CA ASP A 107 -10.31 -19.80 -7.20
C ASP A 107 -9.81 -18.74 -8.19
N MET A 108 -9.44 -19.12 -9.41
CA MET A 108 -9.08 -18.18 -10.47
C MET A 108 -10.27 -17.32 -10.91
N VAL A 109 -11.45 -17.94 -11.11
CA VAL A 109 -12.67 -17.21 -11.46
C VAL A 109 -13.07 -16.25 -10.34
N LEU A 110 -12.99 -16.69 -9.09
CA LEU A 110 -13.25 -15.83 -7.94
C LEU A 110 -12.27 -14.65 -7.89
N SER A 111 -10.97 -14.90 -8.14
CA SER A 111 -9.93 -13.87 -8.16
C SER A 111 -10.18 -12.81 -9.24
N ILE A 112 -10.62 -13.23 -10.43
CA ILE A 112 -11.03 -12.32 -11.51
C ILE A 112 -12.25 -11.50 -11.07
N GLY A 113 -13.27 -12.14 -10.51
CA GLY A 113 -14.48 -11.47 -10.03
C GLY A 113 -14.18 -10.40 -8.98
N ILE A 114 -13.36 -10.74 -7.98
CA ILE A 114 -12.94 -9.80 -6.92
C ILE A 114 -12.18 -8.62 -7.53
N SER A 115 -11.22 -8.88 -8.43
CA SER A 115 -10.44 -7.82 -9.08
C SER A 115 -11.30 -6.83 -9.89
N ALA A 116 -12.38 -7.32 -10.51
CA ALA A 116 -13.32 -6.47 -11.22
C ALA A 116 -14.11 -5.56 -10.27
N ILE A 117 -14.61 -6.13 -9.17
CA ILE A 117 -15.36 -5.37 -8.15
C ILE A 117 -14.45 -4.32 -7.51
N GLU A 118 -13.22 -4.67 -7.15
CA GLU A 118 -12.24 -3.74 -6.58
C GLU A 118 -11.91 -2.59 -7.54
N THR A 119 -11.65 -2.92 -8.81
CA THR A 119 -11.35 -1.92 -9.84
C THR A 119 -12.52 -0.95 -10.03
N MET A 120 -13.76 -1.47 -10.10
CA MET A 120 -14.96 -0.64 -10.20
C MET A 120 -15.18 0.22 -8.97
N THR A 121 -14.93 -0.33 -7.78
CA THR A 121 -15.05 0.41 -6.51
C THR A 121 -14.08 1.57 -6.45
N VAL A 122 -12.81 1.35 -6.80
CA VAL A 122 -11.80 2.41 -6.85
C VAL A 122 -12.19 3.45 -7.90
N TRP A 123 -12.57 3.02 -9.11
CA TRP A 123 -13.00 3.94 -10.15
C TRP A 123 -14.20 4.80 -9.71
N PHE A 124 -15.19 4.20 -9.04
CA PHE A 124 -16.36 4.92 -8.52
C PHE A 124 -15.98 5.93 -7.44
N ILE A 125 -15.15 5.54 -6.47
CA ILE A 125 -14.70 6.44 -5.40
C ILE A 125 -13.91 7.61 -6.00
N PHE A 126 -12.92 7.35 -6.84
CA PHE A 126 -12.10 8.42 -7.39
C PHE A 126 -12.88 9.32 -8.36
N GLY A 127 -13.72 8.74 -9.21
CA GLY A 127 -14.50 9.50 -10.18
C GLY A 127 -15.64 10.30 -9.55
N TYR A 128 -16.36 9.74 -8.58
CA TYR A 128 -17.58 10.35 -8.03
C TYR A 128 -17.37 11.02 -6.67
N LEU A 129 -16.55 10.44 -5.79
CA LEU A 129 -16.30 11.01 -4.45
C LEU A 129 -15.21 12.08 -4.50
N PHE A 130 -14.15 11.86 -5.30
CA PHE A 130 -13.00 12.76 -5.37
C PHE A 130 -12.97 13.63 -6.63
N GLU A 131 -13.84 13.37 -7.61
CA GLU A 131 -13.87 14.06 -8.91
C GLU A 131 -12.52 14.02 -9.65
N ILE A 132 -11.70 12.98 -9.40
CA ILE A 132 -10.41 12.76 -10.05
C ILE A 132 -10.58 11.72 -11.16
N THR A 133 -10.21 12.08 -12.38
CA THR A 133 -10.19 11.14 -13.51
C THR A 133 -8.95 10.26 -13.45
N LEU A 134 -9.16 8.95 -13.54
CA LEU A 134 -8.09 7.97 -13.65
C LEU A 134 -7.70 7.78 -15.14
N PRO A 135 -6.41 7.58 -15.44
CA PRO A 135 -5.87 7.51 -16.80
C PRO A 135 -6.34 6.31 -17.63
#